data_AF-A0A9W6T2H1-F1
#
_entry.id   AF-A0A9W6T2H1-F1
#
_cell.length_a   1.000
_cell.length_b   1.000
_cell.length_c   1.000
_cell.angle_alpha   90.00
_cell.angle_beta   90.00
_cell.angle_gamma   90.00
#
_symmetry.space_group_name_H-M   'P 1'
#
loop_
_entity.id
_entity.type
_entity.pdbx_description
1 polymer ?
#
loop_
_entity_poly.entity_id
_entity_poly.type
_entity_poly.pdbx_seq_one_letter_code
_entity_poly.pdbx_strand_id
1 'polypeptide(L)'
;MEFLEKRSNYLNNEINSKKLIDLKLKSIINDLIIPPNIIKSIIVDEINEKWCENIRFLNDKRQIYINYSQREDVKVKSLSELIKLLELLEYKSIERIRDYIILNIKLLRDSNLKPSQLIQKNLIEIKELFQFLKKKHFNLSIELRNAYIYTMRWYYYQNFVKYLHSIEKLNLIKFDKKFLINNTNYENELSDSNEYNFEYLNINKRLKILDNENNLENETVMLAQIADTNKLQYYIEYGFKNFNKAIIDNIIVEYFFIFEFFFSDNKDEAEGEGEIGGARVAGNGKDLEIIIDILNKIIFKSIYQLSINYTKFLINFNSKYDIFGILIMIKLIENFENSLTKINNLPLIMENFFNLQNINLWTNFQKLIDLNIDSIKNISLSKFYMNGGGSGDGGGNNLVIPIKLTQTFSIFLENLLKLTYNNNSISSINNSDPLINSINNLILNFEIVLTKISKKNQGNKKELFLYNNYFLISTILNEIDINNEIVDKTKKHFIDLVNAYNI
;
A
#
# COMPACT_ATOMS: atom_id res chain seq x y z
N MET A 1 -72.71 -40.22 47.76
CA MET A 1 -71.98 -38.95 47.57
C MET A 1 -70.47 -39.17 47.68
N GLU A 2 -69.95 -39.71 48.78
CA GLU A 2 -68.49 -39.91 48.98
C GLU A 2 -67.78 -40.81 47.93
N PHE A 3 -68.45 -41.82 47.39
CA PHE A 3 -67.87 -42.72 46.38
C PHE A 3 -67.63 -42.01 45.03
N LEU A 4 -68.53 -41.08 44.66
CA LEU A 4 -68.42 -40.26 43.46
C LEU A 4 -67.31 -39.21 43.62
N GLU A 5 -67.17 -38.65 44.82
CA GLU A 5 -66.12 -37.67 45.13
C GLU A 5 -64.72 -38.31 45.16
N LYS A 6 -64.57 -39.49 45.77
CA LYS A 6 -63.32 -40.26 45.73
C LYS A 6 -62.94 -40.69 44.30
N ARG A 7 -63.92 -41.08 43.48
CA ARG A 7 -63.70 -41.42 42.07
C ARG A 7 -63.34 -40.19 41.22
N SER A 8 -63.95 -39.04 41.49
CA SER A 8 -63.62 -37.77 40.85
C SER A 8 -62.18 -37.32 41.18
N ASN A 9 -61.78 -37.39 42.46
CA ASN A 9 -60.42 -37.05 42.88
C ASN A 9 -59.36 -38.00 42.32
N TYR A 10 -59.68 -39.30 42.23
CA TYR A 10 -58.81 -40.28 41.57
C TYR A 10 -58.63 -39.97 40.08
N LEU A 11 -59.72 -39.70 39.36
CA LEU A 11 -59.67 -39.35 37.93
C LEU A 11 -58.92 -38.03 37.70
N ASN A 12 -59.08 -37.03 38.57
CA ASN A 12 -58.33 -35.78 38.49
C ASN A 12 -56.82 -35.99 38.73
N ASN A 13 -56.45 -36.87 39.66
CA ASN A 13 -55.06 -37.22 39.89
C ASN A 13 -54.46 -37.98 38.69
N GLU A 14 -55.22 -38.87 38.04
CA GLU A 14 -54.79 -39.53 36.80
C GLU A 14 -54.67 -38.55 35.63
N ILE A 15 -55.58 -37.58 35.51
CA ILE A 15 -55.50 -36.55 34.46
C ILE A 15 -54.25 -35.68 34.68
N ASN A 16 -53.98 -35.31 35.93
CA ASN A 16 -52.79 -34.51 36.27
C ASN A 16 -51.49 -35.29 36.07
N SER A 17 -51.46 -36.59 36.41
CA SER A 17 -50.29 -37.43 36.15
C SER A 17 -50.06 -37.63 34.64
N LYS A 18 -51.13 -37.84 33.85
CA LYS A 18 -51.04 -37.90 32.39
C LYS A 18 -50.56 -36.59 31.77
N LYS A 19 -51.06 -35.43 32.24
CA LYS A 19 -50.57 -34.12 31.78
C LYS A 19 -49.08 -33.91 32.08
N LEU A 20 -48.62 -34.33 33.26
CA LEU A 20 -47.19 -34.25 33.62
C LEU A 20 -46.33 -35.16 32.74
N ILE A 21 -46.82 -36.35 32.42
CA ILE A 21 -46.15 -37.29 31.49
C ILE A 21 -46.13 -36.69 30.08
N ASP A 22 -47.24 -36.14 29.60
CA ASP A 22 -47.34 -35.51 28.28
C ASP A 22 -46.37 -34.33 28.14
N LEU A 23 -46.22 -33.50 29.18
CA LEU A 23 -45.26 -32.40 29.18
C LEU A 23 -43.81 -32.90 29.07
N LYS A 24 -43.46 -33.95 29.83
CA LYS A 24 -42.12 -34.56 29.78
C LYS A 24 -41.84 -35.20 28.43
N LEU A 25 -42.80 -35.97 27.89
CA LEU A 25 -42.66 -36.60 26.58
C LEU A 25 -42.59 -35.57 25.45
N LYS A 26 -43.41 -34.51 25.51
CA LYS A 26 -43.37 -33.42 24.52
C LYS A 26 -42.02 -32.71 24.52
N SER A 27 -41.43 -32.49 25.69
CA SER A 27 -40.07 -31.92 25.79
C SER A 27 -39.05 -32.82 25.09
N ILE A 28 -39.04 -34.11 25.41
CA ILE A 28 -38.11 -35.08 24.81
C ILE A 28 -38.31 -35.18 23.30
N ILE A 29 -39.56 -35.18 22.84
CA ILE A 29 -39.89 -35.26 21.41
C ILE A 29 -39.41 -34.00 20.66
N ASN A 30 -39.65 -32.81 21.21
CA ASN A 30 -39.16 -31.57 20.60
C ASN A 30 -37.63 -31.51 20.55
N ASP A 31 -36.96 -32.03 21.57
CA ASP A 31 -35.51 -32.10 21.63
C ASP A 31 -34.94 -33.08 20.60
N LEU A 32 -35.62 -34.19 20.32
CA LEU A 32 -35.14 -35.25 19.43
C LEU A 32 -35.59 -35.13 17.96
N ILE A 33 -36.66 -34.39 17.67
CA ILE A 33 -37.13 -34.26 16.29
C ILE A 33 -36.23 -33.33 15.48
N ILE A 34 -35.86 -33.79 14.28
CA ILE A 34 -35.37 -32.95 13.19
C ILE A 34 -36.53 -32.77 12.20
N PRO A 35 -37.06 -31.55 12.03
CA PRO A 35 -38.12 -31.29 11.06
C PRO A 35 -37.73 -31.73 9.64
N PRO A 36 -38.61 -32.43 8.89
CA PRO A 36 -38.31 -32.89 7.53
C PRO A 36 -38.11 -31.73 6.55
N ASN A 37 -38.64 -30.54 6.86
CA ASN A 37 -38.43 -29.33 6.08
C ASN A 37 -36.96 -28.88 6.11
N ILE A 38 -36.29 -29.01 7.26
CA ILE A 38 -34.86 -28.67 7.40
C ILE A 38 -34.02 -29.67 6.60
N ILE A 39 -34.38 -30.96 6.64
CA ILE A 39 -33.71 -32.00 5.83
C ILE A 39 -33.82 -31.69 4.33
N LYS A 40 -35.02 -31.37 3.84
CA LYS A 40 -35.23 -30.98 2.44
C LYS A 40 -34.43 -29.73 2.08
N SER A 41 -34.42 -28.74 2.97
CA SER A 41 -33.69 -27.48 2.77
C SER A 41 -32.18 -27.71 2.65
N ILE A 42 -31.61 -28.56 3.49
CA ILE A 42 -30.19 -28.95 3.39
C ILE A 42 -29.90 -29.66 2.07
N ILE A 43 -30.81 -30.49 1.58
CA ILE A 43 -30.56 -31.31 0.38
C ILE A 43 -30.74 -30.53 -0.92
N VAL A 44 -31.71 -29.61 -0.99
CA VAL A 44 -32.14 -28.98 -2.26
C VAL A 44 -31.83 -27.49 -2.30
N ASP A 45 -32.18 -26.74 -1.25
CA ASP A 45 -32.26 -25.27 -1.30
C ASP A 45 -30.89 -24.59 -1.46
N GLU A 46 -30.90 -23.39 -2.04
CA GLU A 46 -29.72 -22.56 -2.22
C GLU A 46 -29.09 -22.14 -0.88
N ILE A 47 -27.77 -21.93 -0.91
CA ILE A 47 -27.01 -21.53 0.28
C ILE A 47 -27.21 -20.02 0.48
N ASN A 48 -28.16 -19.70 1.35
CA ASN A 48 -28.50 -18.36 1.80
C ASN A 48 -28.36 -18.27 3.32
N GLU A 49 -28.62 -17.11 3.92
CA GLU A 49 -28.59 -16.91 5.38
C GLU A 49 -29.47 -17.92 6.14
N LYS A 50 -30.66 -18.24 5.60
CA LYS A 50 -31.55 -19.31 6.12
C LYS A 50 -30.88 -20.69 6.15
N TRP A 51 -29.99 -20.96 5.21
CA TRP A 51 -29.23 -22.20 5.16
C TRP A 51 -28.16 -22.23 6.25
N CYS A 52 -27.53 -21.08 6.55
CA CYS A 52 -26.64 -20.94 7.71
C CYS A 52 -27.37 -21.22 9.04
N GLU A 53 -28.59 -20.72 9.20
CA GLU A 53 -29.44 -21.03 10.37
C GLU A 53 -29.73 -22.54 10.50
N ASN A 54 -30.01 -23.22 9.37
CA ASN A 54 -30.19 -24.67 9.38
C ASN A 54 -28.94 -25.42 9.86
N ILE A 55 -27.73 -24.95 9.52
CA ILE A 55 -26.47 -25.54 10.00
C ILE A 55 -26.24 -25.26 11.49
N ARG A 56 -26.59 -24.07 11.98
CA ARG A 56 -26.57 -23.76 13.43
C ARG A 56 -27.51 -24.71 14.18
N PHE A 57 -28.73 -24.88 13.70
CA PHE A 57 -29.70 -25.83 14.26
C PHE A 57 -29.17 -27.27 14.29
N LEU A 58 -28.48 -27.73 13.24
CA LEU A 58 -27.84 -29.05 13.25
C LEU A 58 -26.74 -29.19 14.32
N ASN A 59 -25.92 -28.15 14.51
CA ASN A 59 -24.90 -28.15 15.57
C ASN A 59 -25.54 -28.21 16.97
N ASP A 60 -26.60 -27.45 17.20
CA ASP A 60 -27.33 -27.46 18.47
C ASP A 60 -27.93 -28.85 18.73
N LYS A 61 -28.57 -29.44 17.71
CA LYS A 61 -29.13 -30.80 17.78
C LYS A 61 -28.05 -31.84 18.07
N ARG A 62 -26.85 -31.69 17.51
CA ARG A 62 -25.72 -32.56 17.83
C ARG A 62 -25.33 -32.47 19.31
N GLN A 63 -25.25 -31.27 19.88
CA GLN A 63 -24.95 -31.09 21.30
C GLN A 63 -26.03 -31.71 22.18
N ILE A 64 -27.30 -31.54 21.81
CA ILE A 64 -28.44 -32.17 22.48
C ILE A 64 -28.29 -33.70 22.45
N TYR A 65 -27.99 -34.31 21.30
CA TYR A 65 -27.83 -35.76 21.18
C TYR A 65 -26.66 -36.31 22.00
N ILE A 66 -25.55 -35.57 22.07
CA ILE A 66 -24.41 -35.92 22.95
C ILE A 66 -24.86 -35.93 24.42
N ASN A 67 -25.58 -34.89 24.86
CA ASN A 67 -26.07 -34.79 26.24
C ASN A 67 -27.04 -35.93 26.58
N TYR A 68 -27.93 -36.31 25.66
CA TYR A 68 -28.85 -37.45 25.85
C TYR A 68 -28.12 -38.80 25.82
N SER A 69 -27.03 -38.93 25.05
CA SER A 69 -26.20 -40.15 25.05
C SER A 69 -25.44 -40.36 26.35
N GLN A 70 -25.16 -39.30 27.11
CA GLN A 70 -24.48 -39.37 28.41
C GLN A 70 -25.43 -39.61 29.59
N ARG A 71 -26.74 -39.43 29.40
CA ARG A 71 -27.75 -39.68 30.43
C ARG A 71 -28.14 -41.16 30.47
N GLU A 72 -27.83 -41.85 31.56
CA GLU A 72 -28.17 -43.28 31.73
C GLU A 72 -29.68 -43.53 31.93
N ASP A 73 -30.44 -42.50 32.30
CA ASP A 73 -31.86 -42.60 32.70
C ASP A 73 -32.85 -42.82 31.54
N VAL A 74 -32.51 -42.44 30.30
CA VAL A 74 -33.44 -42.47 29.15
C VAL A 74 -32.81 -43.17 27.93
N LYS A 75 -32.96 -44.50 27.85
CA LYS A 75 -32.52 -45.29 26.69
C LYS A 75 -33.54 -45.25 25.56
N VAL A 76 -33.45 -44.24 24.71
CA VAL A 76 -34.27 -44.16 23.47
C VAL A 76 -33.60 -44.97 22.36
N LYS A 77 -34.25 -46.05 21.89
CA LYS A 77 -33.70 -46.92 20.82
C LYS A 77 -33.41 -46.16 19.51
N SER A 78 -34.27 -45.20 19.17
CA SER A 78 -34.15 -44.38 17.95
C SER A 78 -33.04 -43.34 18.00
N LEU A 79 -32.38 -43.10 19.14
CA LEU A 79 -31.22 -42.19 19.21
C LEU A 79 -30.09 -42.64 18.28
N SER A 80 -29.84 -43.94 18.20
CA SER A 80 -28.80 -44.49 17.33
C SER A 80 -29.07 -44.24 15.84
N GLU A 81 -30.35 -44.23 15.44
CA GLU A 81 -30.78 -43.93 14.07
C GLU A 81 -30.75 -42.43 13.80
N LEU A 82 -31.14 -41.60 14.77
CA LEU A 82 -31.10 -40.14 14.68
C LEU A 82 -29.67 -39.60 14.62
N ILE A 83 -28.72 -40.23 15.34
CA ILE A 83 -27.30 -39.89 15.27
C ILE A 83 -26.78 -40.21 13.86
N LYS A 84 -27.07 -41.40 13.32
CA LYS A 84 -26.70 -41.75 11.93
C LYS A 84 -27.31 -40.80 10.91
N LEU A 85 -28.57 -40.41 11.09
CA LEU A 85 -29.23 -39.42 10.23
C LEU A 85 -28.50 -38.07 10.28
N LEU A 86 -28.12 -37.63 11.49
CA LEU A 86 -27.38 -36.39 11.67
C LEU A 86 -26.00 -36.45 11.03
N GLU A 87 -25.29 -37.57 11.15
CA GLU A 87 -24.00 -37.80 10.45
C GLU A 87 -24.17 -37.71 8.92
N LEU A 88 -25.20 -38.34 8.36
CA LEU A 88 -25.49 -38.26 6.92
C LEU A 88 -25.81 -36.82 6.47
N LEU A 89 -26.58 -36.07 7.27
CA LEU A 89 -26.88 -34.66 7.01
C LEU A 89 -25.63 -33.79 7.10
N GLU A 90 -24.72 -34.07 8.03
CA GLU A 90 -23.44 -33.39 8.13
C GLU A 90 -22.59 -33.64 6.88
N TYR A 91 -22.44 -34.90 6.45
CA TYR A 91 -21.71 -35.23 5.21
C TYR A 91 -22.31 -34.54 4.00
N LYS A 92 -23.64 -34.49 3.89
CA LYS A 92 -24.30 -33.78 2.78
C LYS A 92 -24.08 -32.27 2.84
N SER A 93 -24.08 -31.71 4.05
CA SER A 93 -23.79 -30.28 4.26
C SER A 93 -22.36 -29.94 3.84
N ILE A 94 -21.39 -30.78 4.20
CA ILE A 94 -19.97 -30.63 3.81
C ILE A 94 -19.81 -30.66 2.29
N GLU A 95 -20.47 -31.63 1.62
CA GLU A 95 -20.47 -31.72 0.15
C GLU A 95 -20.99 -30.44 -0.50
N ARG A 96 -22.13 -29.92 -0.04
CA ARG A 96 -22.73 -28.69 -0.60
C ARG A 96 -21.89 -27.44 -0.34
N ILE A 97 -21.35 -27.27 0.87
CA ILE A 97 -20.47 -26.13 1.21
C ILE A 97 -19.23 -26.16 0.31
N ARG A 98 -18.61 -27.34 0.17
CA ARG A 98 -17.45 -27.52 -0.71
C ARG A 98 -17.78 -27.12 -2.14
N ASP A 99 -18.88 -27.64 -2.69
CA ASP A 99 -19.24 -27.39 -4.09
C ASP A 99 -19.55 -25.92 -4.34
N TYR A 100 -20.19 -25.24 -3.38
CA TYR A 100 -20.46 -23.79 -3.45
C TYR A 100 -19.19 -22.95 -3.40
N ILE A 101 -18.26 -23.27 -2.49
CA ILE A 101 -16.97 -22.57 -2.43
C ILE A 101 -16.17 -22.80 -3.72
N ILE A 102 -16.13 -24.03 -4.24
CA ILE A 102 -15.47 -24.34 -5.52
C ILE A 102 -16.12 -23.56 -6.66
N LEU A 103 -17.45 -23.43 -6.69
CA LEU A 103 -18.16 -22.66 -7.71
C LEU A 103 -17.73 -21.19 -7.66
N ASN A 104 -17.74 -20.57 -6.48
CA ASN A 104 -17.28 -19.19 -6.31
C ASN A 104 -15.80 -19.01 -6.67
N ILE A 105 -14.92 -19.95 -6.32
CA ILE A 105 -13.51 -19.91 -6.74
C ILE A 105 -13.38 -20.01 -8.27
N LYS A 106 -14.20 -20.85 -8.92
CA LYS A 106 -14.21 -20.93 -10.39
C LYS A 106 -14.68 -19.62 -11.04
N LEU A 107 -15.66 -18.93 -10.44
CA LEU A 107 -16.13 -17.63 -10.93
C LEU A 107 -15.02 -16.56 -10.93
N LEU A 108 -14.04 -16.65 -10.03
CA LEU A 108 -12.86 -15.74 -10.02
C LEU A 108 -11.98 -15.92 -11.27
N ARG A 109 -12.11 -17.05 -11.97
CA ARG A 109 -11.38 -17.34 -13.21
C ARG A 109 -12.16 -16.98 -14.47
N ASP A 110 -13.45 -16.69 -14.35
CA ASP A 110 -14.28 -16.36 -15.50
C ASP A 110 -13.87 -15.01 -16.10
N SER A 111 -13.82 -14.95 -17.43
CA SER A 111 -13.49 -13.73 -18.18
C SER A 111 -14.56 -12.64 -18.09
N ASN A 112 -15.71 -12.95 -17.48
CA ASN A 112 -16.89 -12.10 -17.45
C ASN A 112 -16.76 -11.02 -16.37
N LEU A 113 -15.76 -10.13 -16.45
CA LEU A 113 -15.63 -8.78 -15.83
C LEU A 113 -16.18 -8.53 -14.40
N LYS A 114 -16.55 -9.56 -13.62
CA LYS A 114 -17.07 -9.41 -12.27
C LYS A 114 -15.89 -9.10 -11.37
N PRO A 115 -15.92 -7.98 -10.63
CA PRO A 115 -14.87 -7.67 -9.68
C PRO A 115 -14.74 -8.79 -8.63
N SER A 116 -13.51 -9.16 -8.28
CA SER A 116 -13.24 -10.15 -7.24
C SER A 116 -13.90 -9.80 -5.91
N GLN A 117 -14.04 -8.50 -5.63
CA GLN A 117 -14.68 -7.96 -4.43
C GLN A 117 -16.15 -8.40 -4.29
N LEU A 118 -16.88 -8.55 -5.40
CA LEU A 118 -18.26 -9.00 -5.35
C LEU A 118 -18.35 -10.47 -4.92
N ILE A 119 -17.45 -11.31 -5.46
CA ILE A 119 -17.38 -12.73 -5.12
C ILE A 119 -16.90 -12.91 -3.67
N GLN A 120 -15.91 -12.12 -3.25
CA GLN A 120 -15.43 -12.08 -1.87
C GLN A 120 -16.55 -11.68 -0.89
N LYS A 121 -17.39 -10.69 -1.23
CA LYS A 121 -18.55 -10.32 -0.42
C LYS A 121 -19.52 -11.49 -0.24
N ASN A 122 -19.86 -12.19 -1.32
CA ASN A 122 -20.72 -13.38 -1.25
C ASN A 122 -20.11 -14.51 -0.42
N LEU A 123 -18.77 -14.64 -0.40
CA LEU A 123 -18.07 -15.59 0.47
C LEU A 123 -18.09 -15.14 1.94
N ILE A 124 -17.95 -13.85 2.23
CA ILE A 124 -18.03 -13.33 3.60
C ILE A 124 -19.40 -13.62 4.23
N GLU A 125 -20.49 -13.50 3.46
CA GLU A 125 -21.85 -13.82 3.91
C GLU A 125 -21.97 -15.27 4.43
N ILE A 126 -21.13 -16.19 3.91
CA ILE A 126 -21.12 -17.60 4.32
C ILE A 126 -19.95 -17.98 5.24
N LYS A 127 -19.29 -17.01 5.88
CA LYS A 127 -18.09 -17.26 6.73
C LYS A 127 -18.29 -18.36 7.78
N GLU A 128 -19.48 -18.44 8.36
CA GLU A 128 -19.82 -19.44 9.40
C GLU A 128 -19.81 -20.87 8.87
N LEU A 129 -20.18 -21.05 7.59
CA LEU A 129 -20.17 -22.35 6.94
C LEU A 129 -18.73 -22.86 6.75
N PHE A 130 -17.80 -21.94 6.45
CA PHE A 130 -16.39 -22.29 6.37
C PHE A 130 -15.83 -22.68 7.74
N GLN A 131 -16.20 -21.97 8.81
CA GLN A 131 -15.83 -22.33 10.18
C GLN A 131 -16.38 -23.72 10.58
N PHE A 132 -17.64 -24.02 10.23
CA PHE A 132 -18.23 -25.34 10.42
C PHE A 132 -17.44 -26.43 9.68
N LEU A 133 -17.10 -26.18 8.41
CA LEU A 133 -16.29 -27.09 7.60
C LEU A 133 -14.90 -27.30 8.20
N LYS A 134 -14.23 -26.26 8.69
CA LYS A 134 -12.92 -26.31 9.37
C LYS A 134 -12.98 -27.18 10.63
N LYS A 135 -14.05 -27.07 11.43
CA LYS A 135 -14.26 -27.89 12.64
C LYS A 135 -14.50 -29.37 12.33
N LYS A 136 -15.18 -29.69 11.22
CA LYS A 136 -15.51 -31.09 10.86
C LYS A 136 -14.47 -31.77 9.98
N HIS A 137 -13.96 -31.09 8.96
CA HIS A 137 -12.99 -31.61 8.00
C HIS A 137 -11.87 -30.59 7.74
N PHE A 138 -10.88 -30.61 8.61
CA PHE A 138 -9.74 -29.69 8.54
C PHE A 138 -8.96 -29.77 7.22
N ASN A 139 -8.66 -30.97 6.72
CA ASN A 139 -7.91 -31.15 5.48
C ASN A 139 -8.62 -30.50 4.28
N LEU A 140 -9.93 -30.71 4.15
CA LEU A 140 -10.72 -30.11 3.07
C LEU A 140 -10.74 -28.58 3.18
N SER A 141 -10.79 -28.03 4.40
CA SER A 141 -10.73 -26.58 4.60
C SER A 141 -9.41 -25.97 4.12
N ILE A 142 -8.28 -26.68 4.33
CA ILE A 142 -6.96 -26.26 3.83
C ILE A 142 -6.92 -26.35 2.30
N GLU A 143 -7.43 -27.42 1.72
CA GLU A 143 -7.47 -27.60 0.26
C GLU A 143 -8.28 -26.48 -0.42
N LEU A 144 -9.45 -26.13 0.12
CA LEU A 144 -10.28 -25.04 -0.40
C LEU A 144 -9.60 -23.68 -0.25
N ARG A 145 -8.97 -23.42 0.90
CA ARG A 145 -8.18 -22.19 1.11
C ARG A 145 -7.04 -22.09 0.11
N ASN A 146 -6.29 -23.17 -0.10
CA ASN A 146 -5.19 -23.20 -1.07
C ASN A 146 -5.70 -23.02 -2.50
N ALA A 147 -6.82 -23.64 -2.87
CA ALA A 147 -7.44 -23.45 -4.17
C ALA A 147 -7.81 -21.98 -4.42
N TYR A 148 -8.36 -21.29 -3.41
CA TYR A 148 -8.62 -19.86 -3.47
C TYR A 148 -7.31 -19.06 -3.65
N ILE A 149 -6.30 -19.28 -2.80
CA ILE A 149 -5.02 -18.57 -2.83
C ILE A 149 -4.34 -18.70 -4.21
N TYR A 150 -4.27 -19.91 -4.77
CA TYR A 150 -3.64 -20.13 -6.06
C TYR A 150 -4.44 -19.53 -7.22
N THR A 151 -5.76 -19.48 -7.10
CA THR A 151 -6.63 -18.80 -8.07
C THR A 151 -6.42 -17.29 -8.01
N MET A 152 -6.34 -16.70 -6.82
CA MET A 152 -6.06 -15.27 -6.64
C MET A 152 -4.66 -14.87 -7.10
N ARG A 153 -3.66 -15.72 -6.85
CA ARG A 153 -2.31 -15.53 -7.43
C ARG A 153 -2.37 -15.39 -8.95
N TRP A 154 -3.12 -16.27 -9.63
CA TRP A 154 -3.30 -16.18 -11.08
C TRP A 154 -4.09 -14.93 -11.48
N TYR A 155 -5.21 -14.65 -10.80
CA TYR A 155 -6.10 -13.51 -11.08
C TYR A 155 -5.34 -12.19 -11.02
N TYR A 156 -4.67 -11.91 -9.90
CA TYR A 156 -3.91 -10.67 -9.75
C TYR A 156 -2.76 -10.60 -10.74
N TYR A 157 -2.00 -11.69 -10.95
CA TYR A 157 -0.91 -11.69 -11.91
C TYR A 157 -1.38 -11.31 -13.33
N GLN A 158 -2.47 -11.92 -13.81
CA GLN A 158 -3.01 -11.61 -15.15
C GLN A 158 -3.48 -10.15 -15.26
N ASN A 159 -4.16 -9.64 -14.24
CA ASN A 159 -4.66 -8.27 -14.24
C ASN A 159 -3.52 -7.24 -14.13
N PHE A 160 -2.52 -7.48 -13.28
CA PHE A 160 -1.36 -6.59 -13.15
C PHE A 160 -0.46 -6.61 -14.38
N VAL A 161 -0.31 -7.73 -15.09
CA VAL A 161 0.43 -7.76 -16.36
C VAL A 161 -0.27 -6.89 -17.41
N LYS A 162 -1.60 -6.98 -17.54
CA LYS A 162 -2.38 -6.13 -18.46
C LYS A 162 -2.31 -4.66 -18.07
N TYR A 163 -2.43 -4.38 -16.78
CA TYR A 163 -2.37 -3.03 -16.25
C TYR A 163 -0.98 -2.41 -16.46
N LEU A 164 0.09 -3.16 -16.19
CA LEU A 164 1.47 -2.76 -16.44
C LEU A 164 1.66 -2.40 -17.91
N HIS A 165 1.20 -3.24 -18.83
CA HIS A 165 1.30 -2.96 -20.27
C HIS A 165 0.58 -1.66 -20.68
N SER A 166 -0.52 -1.31 -20.02
CA SER A 166 -1.25 -0.07 -20.28
C SER A 166 -0.50 1.14 -19.72
N ILE A 167 0.10 1.00 -18.53
CA ILE A 167 0.90 2.05 -17.89
C ILE A 167 2.21 2.31 -18.65
N GLU A 168 2.87 1.27 -19.17
CA GLU A 168 4.12 1.41 -19.93
C GLU A 168 3.94 2.24 -21.21
N LYS A 169 2.72 2.34 -21.74
CA LYS A 169 2.40 3.17 -22.91
C LYS A 169 2.18 4.64 -22.60
N LEU A 170 2.16 5.04 -21.32
CA LEU A 170 2.01 6.45 -20.97
C LEU A 170 3.11 7.28 -21.65
N ASN A 171 2.73 8.45 -22.17
CA ASN A 171 3.67 9.38 -22.77
C ASN A 171 4.49 10.05 -21.67
N LEU A 172 5.66 9.49 -21.39
CA LEU A 172 6.55 9.98 -20.34
C LEU A 172 7.53 11.03 -20.87
N ILE A 173 7.70 12.12 -20.11
CA ILE A 173 8.71 13.15 -20.38
C ILE A 173 10.10 12.53 -20.15
N LYS A 174 10.99 12.68 -21.13
CA LYS A 174 12.36 12.15 -21.09
C LYS A 174 13.35 13.28 -20.81
N PHE A 175 14.26 13.03 -19.87
CA PHE A 175 15.33 13.96 -19.50
C PHE A 175 16.68 13.44 -19.98
N ASP A 176 17.40 14.29 -20.73
CA ASP A 176 18.72 14.02 -21.30
C ASP A 176 19.87 14.58 -20.45
N LYS A 177 21.12 14.27 -20.86
CA LYS A 177 22.34 14.80 -20.23
C LYS A 177 22.41 16.34 -20.20
N LYS A 178 21.63 17.02 -21.05
CA LYS A 178 21.49 18.49 -21.10
C LYS A 178 20.89 19.06 -19.79
N PHE A 179 20.21 18.26 -18.96
CA PHE A 179 19.62 18.72 -17.71
C PHE A 179 20.58 18.69 -16.49
N LEU A 180 21.84 18.28 -16.68
CA LEU A 180 22.87 18.41 -15.64
C LEU A 180 23.15 19.89 -15.32
N ILE A 181 23.54 20.19 -14.07
CA ILE A 181 23.74 21.56 -13.56
C ILE A 181 24.67 22.37 -14.47
N ASN A 182 25.75 21.76 -14.96
CA ASN A 182 26.70 22.41 -15.88
C ASN A 182 26.32 22.22 -17.35
N ASN A 183 25.31 22.93 -17.84
CA ASN A 183 24.96 22.92 -19.26
C ASN A 183 25.63 24.10 -20.00
N THR A 184 26.75 23.83 -20.68
CA THR A 184 27.57 24.84 -21.39
C THR A 184 27.38 24.83 -22.91
N ASN A 185 26.32 24.21 -23.43
CA ASN A 185 26.05 24.11 -24.87
C ASN A 185 24.93 25.06 -25.33
N TYR A 186 24.51 26.00 -24.48
CA TYR A 186 23.36 26.87 -24.70
C TYR A 186 23.53 27.97 -25.77
N GLU A 187 24.73 28.17 -26.30
CA GLU A 187 24.97 29.32 -27.19
C GLU A 187 24.62 29.05 -28.66
N ASN A 188 24.35 27.79 -29.05
CA ASN A 188 24.13 27.44 -30.47
C ASN A 188 22.72 26.95 -30.84
N GLU A 189 21.79 26.78 -29.89
CA GLU A 189 20.42 26.26 -30.16
C GLU A 189 19.35 27.16 -29.54
N LEU A 190 19.17 28.35 -30.12
CA LEU A 190 18.12 29.32 -29.80
C LEU A 190 16.79 28.90 -30.42
N SER A 191 15.89 28.27 -29.66
CA SER A 191 14.43 28.54 -29.69
C SER A 191 13.63 27.64 -28.74
N ASP A 192 13.84 26.32 -28.72
CA ASP A 192 12.93 25.42 -27.99
C ASP A 192 13.46 24.85 -26.67
N SER A 193 14.78 24.87 -26.42
CA SER A 193 15.40 24.18 -25.27
C SER A 193 15.31 24.91 -23.93
N ASN A 194 15.06 26.23 -23.93
CA ASN A 194 15.00 27.03 -22.71
C ASN A 194 13.71 26.80 -21.91
N GLU A 195 12.56 26.59 -22.58
CA GLU A 195 11.27 26.34 -21.91
C GLU A 195 11.27 25.01 -21.13
N TYR A 196 11.78 23.93 -21.73
CA TYR A 196 11.86 22.62 -21.08
C TYR A 196 12.77 22.59 -19.86
N ASN A 197 13.83 23.42 -19.82
CA ASN A 197 14.74 23.50 -18.67
C ASN A 197 14.12 24.26 -17.48
N PHE A 198 13.33 25.31 -17.75
CA PHE A 198 12.55 25.99 -16.72
C PHE A 198 11.42 25.07 -16.21
N GLU A 199 10.82 24.26 -17.06
CA GLU A 199 9.79 23.29 -16.66
C GLU A 199 10.36 22.13 -15.82
N TYR A 200 11.58 21.66 -16.12
CA TYR A 200 12.28 20.67 -15.28
C TYR A 200 12.58 21.20 -13.87
N LEU A 201 13.04 22.46 -13.79
CA LEU A 201 13.37 23.12 -12.52
C LEU A 201 12.13 23.65 -11.77
N ASN A 202 10.95 23.68 -12.39
CA ASN A 202 9.72 24.08 -11.72
C ASN A 202 9.00 22.87 -11.11
N ILE A 203 9.48 22.44 -9.95
CA ILE A 203 8.99 21.21 -9.30
C ILE A 203 7.62 21.39 -8.61
N ASN A 204 7.17 22.63 -8.39
CA ASN A 204 5.96 22.92 -7.60
C ASN A 204 4.72 22.21 -8.15
N LYS A 205 4.61 22.04 -9.47
CA LYS A 205 3.50 21.28 -10.08
C LYS A 205 3.60 19.77 -9.81
N ARG A 206 4.83 19.23 -9.77
CA ARG A 206 5.13 17.81 -9.52
C ARG A 206 4.92 17.46 -8.04
N LEU A 207 5.23 18.38 -7.13
CA LEU A 207 5.03 18.22 -5.69
C LEU A 207 3.56 18.00 -5.30
N LYS A 208 2.59 18.49 -6.09
CA LYS A 208 1.16 18.24 -5.85
C LYS A 208 0.81 16.74 -5.77
N ILE A 209 1.62 15.89 -6.39
CA ILE A 209 1.45 14.43 -6.34
C ILE A 209 1.67 13.89 -4.91
N LEU A 210 2.43 14.61 -4.08
CA LEU A 210 2.78 14.30 -2.70
C LEU A 210 1.85 14.92 -1.65
N ASP A 211 0.92 15.81 -2.02
CA ASP A 211 0.09 16.54 -1.05
C ASP A 211 -0.77 15.57 -0.22
N ASN A 212 -0.48 15.54 1.08
CA ASN A 212 -0.66 14.38 1.95
C ASN A 212 -2.02 14.25 2.66
N GLU A 213 -2.93 15.24 2.58
CA GLU A 213 -4.00 15.33 3.59
C GLU A 213 -5.44 15.20 3.08
N ASN A 214 -5.74 15.48 1.80
CA ASN A 214 -7.12 15.40 1.29
C ASN A 214 -7.31 14.52 0.05
N ASN A 215 -6.22 14.12 -0.61
CA ASN A 215 -6.29 13.51 -1.95
C ASN A 215 -5.86 12.05 -2.01
N LEU A 216 -5.10 11.49 -1.07
CA LEU A 216 -4.68 10.08 -1.15
C LEU A 216 -5.81 9.06 -0.86
N GLU A 217 -6.84 9.48 -0.13
CA GLU A 217 -8.08 8.71 0.07
C GLU A 217 -9.05 8.85 -1.11
N ASN A 218 -8.96 9.95 -1.87
CA ASN A 218 -9.91 10.32 -2.93
C ASN A 218 -9.36 10.16 -4.35
N GLU A 219 -8.04 10.14 -4.55
CA GLU A 219 -7.41 9.91 -5.85
C GLU A 219 -7.39 8.43 -6.15
N THR A 220 -8.42 8.00 -6.89
CA THR A 220 -8.50 6.67 -7.45
C THR A 220 -7.34 6.42 -8.41
N VAL A 221 -6.82 5.20 -8.39
CA VAL A 221 -5.83 4.74 -9.35
C VAL A 221 -6.35 4.87 -10.79
N MET A 222 -5.49 5.32 -11.72
CA MET A 222 -5.83 5.39 -13.14
C MET A 222 -6.24 4.02 -13.70
N LEU A 223 -7.38 3.97 -14.40
CA LEU A 223 -7.84 2.76 -15.06
C LEU A 223 -6.99 2.44 -16.30
N ALA A 224 -6.77 1.15 -16.58
CA ALA A 224 -6.03 0.68 -17.75
C ALA A 224 -6.53 1.29 -19.08
N GLN A 225 -7.85 1.39 -19.25
CA GLN A 225 -8.47 1.96 -20.46
C GLN A 225 -8.15 3.45 -20.63
N ILE A 226 -8.06 4.18 -19.51
CA ILE A 226 -7.67 5.59 -19.53
C ILE A 226 -6.18 5.67 -19.86
N ALA A 227 -5.33 4.84 -19.25
CA ALA A 227 -3.90 4.82 -19.54
C ALA A 227 -3.60 4.58 -21.03
N ASP A 228 -4.32 3.67 -21.70
CA ASP A 228 -4.15 3.38 -23.13
C ASP A 228 -4.59 4.52 -24.07
N THR A 229 -5.60 5.31 -23.69
CA THR A 229 -6.21 6.34 -24.56
C THR A 229 -5.63 7.74 -24.32
N ASN A 230 -4.91 7.91 -23.22
CA ASN A 230 -4.45 9.21 -22.78
C ASN A 230 -3.25 9.71 -23.58
N LYS A 231 -3.37 10.93 -24.12
CA LYS A 231 -2.32 11.58 -24.91
C LYS A 231 -1.51 12.59 -24.09
N LEU A 232 -1.90 12.85 -22.83
CA LEU A 232 -1.23 13.80 -21.96
C LEU A 232 0.19 13.31 -21.62
N GLN A 233 1.09 14.28 -21.46
CA GLN A 233 2.45 14.00 -21.01
C GLN A 233 2.48 13.90 -19.48
N TYR A 234 3.16 12.87 -19.00
CA TYR A 234 3.31 12.58 -17.58
C TYR A 234 4.78 12.53 -17.17
N TYR A 235 5.05 12.89 -15.93
CA TYR A 235 6.33 12.60 -15.30
C TYR A 235 6.37 11.14 -14.81
N ILE A 236 7.58 10.62 -14.66
CA ILE A 236 7.81 9.22 -14.28
C ILE A 236 7.14 8.82 -12.96
N GLU A 237 7.10 9.73 -11.98
CA GLU A 237 6.49 9.49 -10.67
C GLU A 237 4.99 9.20 -10.77
N TYR A 238 4.31 9.67 -11.82
CA TYR A 238 2.89 9.44 -12.00
C TYR A 238 2.59 7.96 -12.32
N GLY A 239 3.35 7.38 -13.25
CA GLY A 239 3.25 5.94 -13.56
C GLY A 239 3.65 5.08 -12.36
N PHE A 240 4.71 5.48 -11.64
CA PHE A 240 5.15 4.80 -10.42
C PHE A 240 4.10 4.84 -9.30
N LYS A 241 3.49 6.01 -9.04
CA LYS A 241 2.42 6.19 -8.05
C LYS A 241 1.25 5.27 -8.35
N ASN A 242 0.72 5.34 -9.58
CA ASN A 242 -0.47 4.58 -9.98
C ASN A 242 -0.27 3.06 -9.90
N PHE A 243 0.90 2.57 -10.33
CA PHE A 243 1.18 1.14 -10.28
C PHE A 243 1.31 0.63 -8.84
N ASN A 244 2.09 1.32 -8.00
CA ASN A 244 2.32 0.89 -6.62
C ASN A 244 1.08 1.08 -5.73
N LYS A 245 0.31 2.16 -5.94
CA LYS A 245 -0.95 2.38 -5.23
C LYS A 245 -1.97 1.27 -5.52
N ALA A 246 -2.12 0.84 -6.77
CA ALA A 246 -2.95 -0.32 -7.10
C ALA A 246 -2.52 -1.59 -6.36
N ILE A 247 -1.22 -1.85 -6.24
CA ILE A 247 -0.71 -3.01 -5.51
C ILE A 247 -1.11 -2.92 -4.04
N ILE A 248 -0.88 -1.77 -3.40
CA ILE A 248 -1.20 -1.54 -2.00
C ILE A 248 -2.70 -1.72 -1.73
N ASP A 249 -3.55 -1.05 -2.51
CA ASP A 249 -5.00 -1.10 -2.30
C ASP A 249 -5.55 -2.53 -2.45
N ASN A 250 -5.05 -3.30 -3.43
CA ASN A 250 -5.47 -4.69 -3.61
C ASN A 250 -4.94 -5.63 -2.51
N ILE A 251 -3.72 -5.40 -1.99
CA ILE A 251 -3.19 -6.17 -0.86
C ILE A 251 -4.02 -5.94 0.39
N ILE A 252 -4.41 -4.70 0.66
CA ILE A 252 -5.24 -4.35 1.83
C ILE A 252 -6.58 -5.07 1.76
N VAL A 253 -7.27 -5.01 0.61
CA VAL A 253 -8.54 -5.73 0.40
C VAL A 253 -8.37 -7.23 0.58
N GLU A 254 -7.31 -7.81 0.00
CA GLU A 254 -7.05 -9.25 0.11
C GLU A 254 -6.72 -9.67 1.54
N TYR A 255 -5.97 -8.86 2.28
CA TYR A 255 -5.66 -9.08 3.68
C TYR A 255 -6.93 -9.17 4.52
N PHE A 256 -7.82 -8.18 4.40
CA PHE A 256 -9.08 -8.17 5.16
C PHE A 256 -9.97 -9.36 4.81
N PHE A 257 -10.07 -9.72 3.53
CA PHE A 257 -10.84 -10.88 3.12
C PHE A 257 -10.25 -12.19 3.69
N ILE A 258 -8.94 -12.42 3.53
CA ILE A 258 -8.30 -13.65 4.01
C ILE A 258 -8.47 -13.76 5.53
N PHE A 259 -8.23 -12.67 6.23
CA PHE A 259 -8.42 -12.59 7.67
C PHE A 259 -9.86 -12.93 8.08
N GLU A 260 -10.84 -12.23 7.51
CA GLU A 260 -12.25 -12.39 7.89
C GLU A 260 -12.80 -13.77 7.52
N PHE A 261 -12.50 -14.30 6.34
CA PHE A 261 -13.12 -15.54 5.87
C PHE A 261 -12.40 -16.81 6.34
N PHE A 262 -11.06 -16.83 6.37
CA PHE A 262 -10.30 -18.06 6.68
C PHE A 262 -9.80 -18.14 8.13
N PHE A 263 -9.61 -17.00 8.81
CA PHE A 263 -8.94 -16.95 10.11
C PHE A 263 -9.81 -16.41 11.25
N SER A 264 -10.84 -15.60 10.96
CA SER A 264 -11.80 -15.19 11.98
C SER A 264 -12.55 -16.43 12.48
N ASP A 265 -12.26 -16.83 13.71
CA ASP A 265 -13.08 -17.80 14.44
C ASP A 265 -14.08 -16.98 15.28
N ASN A 266 -15.38 -17.26 15.19
CA ASN A 266 -16.42 -16.64 16.03
C ASN A 266 -16.14 -16.95 17.52
N LYS A 267 -15.34 -16.10 18.19
CA LYS A 267 -15.20 -16.06 19.65
C LYS A 267 -16.11 -14.95 20.19
N ASP A 268 -17.41 -15.12 20.01
CA ASP A 268 -18.43 -14.24 20.63
C ASP A 268 -19.04 -14.87 21.90
N GLU A 269 -18.42 -15.90 22.49
CA GLU A 269 -18.84 -16.48 23.78
C GLU A 269 -17.73 -16.49 24.85
N ALA A 270 -16.94 -15.41 24.92
CA ALA A 270 -16.17 -15.13 26.13
C ALA A 270 -16.23 -13.64 26.46
N GLU A 271 -16.97 -13.38 27.53
CA GLU A 271 -17.21 -12.14 28.26
C GLU A 271 -16.09 -11.10 28.21
N GLY A 272 -16.50 -9.84 28.02
CA GLY A 272 -15.64 -8.68 28.14
C GLY A 272 -16.30 -7.47 27.49
N GLU A 273 -17.23 -6.85 28.20
CA GLU A 273 -17.76 -5.52 27.89
C GLU A 273 -16.61 -4.53 27.68
N GLY A 274 -16.66 -3.86 26.55
CA GLY A 274 -15.68 -2.88 26.10
C GLY A 274 -16.12 -2.33 24.75
N GLU A 275 -17.20 -1.57 24.75
CA GLU A 275 -17.49 -0.65 23.65
C GLU A 275 -16.31 0.32 23.51
N ILE A 276 -15.71 0.37 22.33
CA ILE A 276 -15.34 1.55 21.55
C ILE A 276 -14.97 1.03 20.16
N GLY A 277 -15.52 1.66 19.11
CA GLY A 277 -15.32 1.28 17.72
C GLY A 277 -13.84 1.07 17.36
N GLY A 278 -13.54 -0.12 16.85
CA GLY A 278 -12.22 -0.51 16.39
C GLY A 278 -12.24 -1.99 16.09
N ALA A 279 -12.03 -2.36 14.82
CA ALA A 279 -11.91 -3.74 14.39
C ALA A 279 -10.91 -4.48 15.31
N ARG A 280 -11.42 -5.47 16.05
CA ARG A 280 -10.68 -6.28 17.00
C ARG A 280 -9.44 -6.86 16.32
N VAL A 281 -8.31 -6.68 17.01
CA VAL A 281 -6.99 -7.19 16.65
C VAL A 281 -7.06 -8.68 16.31
N ALA A 282 -6.28 -9.02 15.28
CA ALA A 282 -6.09 -10.35 14.75
C ALA A 282 -5.90 -11.44 15.81
N GLY A 283 -6.30 -12.66 15.45
CA GLY A 283 -6.02 -13.88 16.20
C GLY A 283 -4.54 -14.04 16.56
N ASN A 284 -4.24 -15.06 17.37
CA ASN A 284 -2.89 -15.45 17.82
C ASN A 284 -1.80 -15.04 16.80
N GLY A 285 -0.72 -14.35 17.21
CA GLY A 285 0.28 -13.76 16.28
C GLY A 285 0.86 -14.69 15.20
N LYS A 286 0.70 -16.01 15.34
CA LYS A 286 0.98 -17.03 14.31
C LYS A 286 0.05 -16.93 13.09
N ASP A 287 -1.23 -16.63 13.27
CA ASP A 287 -2.19 -16.49 12.17
C ASP A 287 -1.86 -15.28 11.29
N LEU A 288 -1.43 -14.18 11.92
CA LEU A 288 -0.94 -12.99 11.21
C LEU A 288 0.29 -13.34 10.34
N GLU A 289 1.27 -14.06 10.91
CA GLU A 289 2.47 -14.48 10.18
C GLU A 289 2.13 -15.35 8.96
N ILE A 290 1.18 -16.28 9.10
CA ILE A 290 0.70 -17.12 8.00
C ILE A 290 0.03 -16.27 6.90
N ILE A 291 -0.80 -15.29 7.28
CA ILE A 291 -1.46 -14.39 6.30
C ILE A 291 -0.42 -13.58 5.54
N ILE A 292 0.57 -13.01 6.25
CA ILE A 292 1.69 -12.27 5.66
C ILE A 292 2.43 -13.15 4.65
N ASP A 293 2.72 -14.40 5.01
CA ASP A 293 3.40 -15.35 4.14
C ASP A 293 2.57 -15.71 2.90
N ILE A 294 1.26 -15.93 3.04
CA ILE A 294 0.35 -16.18 1.92
C ILE A 294 0.36 -15.00 0.95
N LEU A 295 0.20 -13.78 1.46
CA LEU A 295 0.15 -12.57 0.64
C LEU A 295 1.50 -12.35 -0.07
N ASN A 296 2.60 -12.32 0.67
CA ASN A 296 3.90 -11.93 0.15
C ASN A 296 4.62 -13.01 -0.65
N LYS A 297 4.58 -14.26 -0.19
CA LYS A 297 5.36 -15.34 -0.80
C LYS A 297 4.57 -16.06 -1.88
N ILE A 298 3.23 -16.04 -1.82
CA ILE A 298 2.37 -16.79 -2.76
C ILE A 298 1.64 -15.86 -3.72
N ILE A 299 0.78 -14.96 -3.24
CA ILE A 299 -0.12 -14.18 -4.11
C ILE A 299 0.63 -13.06 -4.83
N PHE A 300 1.34 -12.20 -4.09
CA PHE A 300 1.93 -10.96 -4.62
C PHE A 300 3.41 -11.06 -4.99
N LYS A 301 4.08 -12.19 -4.73
CA LYS A 301 5.51 -12.38 -5.03
C LYS A 301 5.89 -11.99 -6.47
N SER A 302 5.14 -12.47 -7.46
CA SER A 302 5.40 -12.17 -8.87
C SER A 302 5.07 -10.71 -9.22
N ILE A 303 4.08 -10.12 -8.55
CA ILE A 303 3.64 -8.75 -8.75
C ILE A 303 4.65 -7.76 -8.18
N TYR A 304 5.25 -8.06 -7.02
CA TYR A 304 6.37 -7.32 -6.48
C TYR A 304 7.56 -7.32 -7.43
N GLN A 305 7.88 -8.47 -8.01
CA GLN A 305 8.95 -8.55 -9.02
C GLN A 305 8.63 -7.73 -10.26
N LEU A 306 7.37 -7.76 -10.75
CA LEU A 306 6.92 -6.91 -11.86
C LEU A 306 7.09 -5.42 -11.52
N SER A 307 6.69 -5.00 -10.32
CA SER A 307 6.85 -3.61 -9.87
C SER A 307 8.31 -3.19 -9.81
N ILE A 308 9.19 -4.01 -9.22
CA ILE A 308 10.62 -3.70 -9.15
C ILE A 308 11.23 -3.57 -10.55
N ASN A 309 10.84 -4.46 -11.48
CA ASN A 309 11.28 -4.39 -12.86
C ASN A 309 10.75 -3.14 -13.57
N TYR A 310 9.50 -2.76 -13.32
CA TYR A 310 8.91 -1.54 -13.84
C TYR A 310 9.61 -0.28 -13.32
N THR A 311 9.95 -0.23 -12.02
CA THR A 311 10.77 0.85 -11.45
C THR A 311 12.12 0.95 -12.14
N LYS A 312 12.79 -0.19 -12.39
CA LYS A 312 14.06 -0.21 -13.15
C LYS A 312 13.87 0.27 -14.59
N PHE A 313 12.75 -0.08 -15.22
CA PHE A 313 12.42 0.39 -16.56
C PHE A 313 12.24 1.91 -16.59
N LEU A 314 11.46 2.48 -15.67
CA LEU A 314 11.29 3.92 -15.53
C LEU A 314 12.63 4.64 -15.36
N ILE A 315 13.46 4.17 -14.41
CA ILE A 315 14.76 4.78 -14.09
C ILE A 315 15.71 4.75 -15.29
N ASN A 316 15.86 3.59 -15.93
CA ASN A 316 16.90 3.38 -16.94
C ASN A 316 16.53 3.95 -18.32
N PHE A 317 15.26 3.88 -18.70
CA PHE A 317 14.82 4.25 -20.06
C PHE A 317 14.18 5.63 -20.15
N ASN A 318 13.46 6.07 -19.12
CA ASN A 318 12.64 7.29 -19.21
C ASN A 318 13.19 8.44 -18.35
N SER A 319 13.96 8.16 -17.30
CA SER A 319 14.47 9.18 -16.37
C SER A 319 15.96 9.10 -16.09
N LYS A 320 16.77 8.86 -17.12
CA LYS A 320 18.22 8.69 -16.95
C LYS A 320 18.91 9.89 -16.28
N TYR A 321 18.29 11.08 -16.29
CA TYR A 321 18.84 12.31 -15.69
C TYR A 321 17.84 13.07 -14.78
N ASP A 322 16.68 12.50 -14.45
CA ASP A 322 15.66 13.17 -13.61
C ASP A 322 15.83 12.81 -12.13
N ILE A 323 16.62 13.62 -11.44
CA ILE A 323 16.87 13.46 -9.99
C ILE A 323 15.58 13.66 -9.20
N PHE A 324 14.82 14.67 -9.58
CA PHE A 324 13.62 15.09 -8.87
C PHE A 324 12.53 14.03 -8.94
N GLY A 325 12.33 13.41 -10.11
CA GLY A 325 11.40 12.30 -10.27
C GLY A 325 11.74 11.11 -9.39
N ILE A 326 13.03 10.72 -9.33
CA ILE A 326 13.48 9.64 -8.44
C ILE A 326 13.24 10.01 -6.98
N LEU A 327 13.53 11.24 -6.57
CA LEU A 327 13.30 11.65 -5.19
C LEU A 327 11.82 11.71 -4.83
N ILE A 328 10.96 12.18 -5.73
CA ILE A 328 9.50 12.15 -5.55
C ILE A 328 9.02 10.70 -5.42
N MET A 329 9.55 9.75 -6.20
CA MET A 329 9.24 8.33 -6.04
C MET A 329 9.64 7.78 -4.66
N ILE A 330 10.79 8.19 -4.12
CA ILE A 330 11.21 7.84 -2.75
C ILE A 330 10.19 8.38 -1.74
N LYS A 331 9.82 9.66 -1.87
CA LYS A 331 8.80 10.28 -1.00
C LYS A 331 7.43 9.64 -1.12
N LEU A 332 7.06 9.15 -2.31
CA LEU A 332 5.85 8.37 -2.49
C LEU A 332 5.88 7.04 -1.74
N ILE A 333 7.03 6.36 -1.68
CA ILE A 333 7.17 5.14 -0.86
C ILE A 333 6.99 5.48 0.62
N GLU A 334 7.65 6.52 1.13
CA GLU A 334 7.48 6.96 2.51
C GLU A 334 6.00 7.29 2.82
N ASN A 335 5.31 7.97 1.90
CA ASN A 335 3.88 8.26 2.03
C ASN A 335 3.04 6.96 2.05
N PHE A 336 3.37 5.98 1.21
CA PHE A 336 2.69 4.68 1.21
C PHE A 336 2.92 3.92 2.51
N GLU A 337 4.15 3.89 3.02
CA GLU A 337 4.47 3.30 4.33
C GLU A 337 3.68 3.98 5.45
N ASN A 338 3.66 5.33 5.46
CA ASN A 338 2.88 6.11 6.42
C ASN A 338 1.37 5.89 6.31
N SER A 339 0.84 5.64 5.11
CA SER A 339 -0.57 5.29 4.94
C SER A 339 -0.91 3.93 5.52
N LEU A 340 0.01 2.96 5.40
CA LEU A 340 -0.16 1.61 5.93
C LEU A 340 -0.02 1.55 7.45
N THR A 341 0.85 2.38 8.04
CA THR A 341 0.97 2.47 9.50
C THR A 341 -0.31 3.03 10.14
N LYS A 342 -1.01 3.97 9.46
CA LYS A 342 -2.27 4.54 9.93
C LYS A 342 -3.45 3.54 9.94
N ILE A 343 -3.45 2.51 9.09
CA ILE A 343 -4.55 1.53 8.97
C ILE A 343 -4.50 0.43 10.08
N ASN A 344 -3.84 0.70 11.22
CA ASN A 344 -3.58 -0.21 12.35
C ASN A 344 -2.77 -1.47 12.01
N ASN A 345 -1.51 -1.51 12.48
CA ASN A 345 -0.66 -2.72 12.60
C ASN A 345 -0.45 -3.61 11.35
N LEU A 346 -0.52 -3.05 10.14
CA LEU A 346 -0.11 -3.70 8.88
C LEU A 346 1.32 -3.45 8.35
N PRO A 347 2.27 -2.75 9.03
CA PRO A 347 3.52 -2.33 8.39
C PRO A 347 4.42 -3.50 7.93
N LEU A 348 4.25 -4.69 8.52
CA LEU A 348 5.03 -5.89 8.20
C LEU A 348 4.70 -6.52 6.83
N ILE A 349 3.54 -6.24 6.24
CA ILE A 349 3.15 -6.93 5.00
C ILE A 349 4.04 -6.49 3.84
N MET A 350 4.39 -5.22 3.71
CA MET A 350 5.09 -4.74 2.52
C MET A 350 6.52 -4.23 2.80
N GLU A 351 7.02 -4.38 4.02
CA GLU A 351 8.34 -3.86 4.43
C GLU A 351 9.47 -4.30 3.49
N ASN A 352 9.57 -5.60 3.21
CA ASN A 352 10.59 -6.12 2.29
C ASN A 352 10.44 -5.56 0.86
N PHE A 353 9.21 -5.36 0.41
CA PHE A 353 8.94 -4.81 -0.91
C PHE A 353 9.39 -3.35 -1.00
N PHE A 354 9.00 -2.53 -0.02
CA PHE A 354 9.42 -1.12 0.01
C PHE A 354 10.93 -0.98 0.20
N ASN A 355 11.56 -1.79 1.06
CA ASN A 355 13.01 -1.82 1.21
C ASN A 355 13.72 -2.09 -0.12
N LEU A 356 13.25 -3.06 -0.91
CA LEU A 356 13.83 -3.35 -2.23
C LEU A 356 13.64 -2.20 -3.22
N GLN A 357 12.48 -1.53 -3.19
CA GLN A 357 12.23 -0.34 -4.01
C GLN A 357 13.14 0.83 -3.60
N ASN A 358 13.25 1.09 -2.30
CA ASN A 358 14.11 2.13 -1.71
C ASN A 358 15.57 1.90 -2.05
N ILE A 359 16.11 0.68 -1.90
CA ILE A 359 17.49 0.35 -2.29
C ILE A 359 17.73 0.67 -3.78
N ASN A 360 16.78 0.33 -4.65
CA ASN A 360 16.91 0.61 -6.08
C ASN A 360 16.84 2.11 -6.40
N LEU A 361 15.95 2.86 -5.74
CA LEU A 361 15.81 4.29 -5.98
C LEU A 361 17.00 5.08 -5.41
N TRP A 362 17.40 4.83 -4.16
CA TRP A 362 18.52 5.51 -3.51
C TRP A 362 19.85 5.27 -4.22
N THR A 363 20.13 4.04 -4.66
CA THR A 363 21.36 3.76 -5.40
C THR A 363 21.44 4.50 -6.74
N ASN A 364 20.31 4.71 -7.41
CA ASN A 364 20.28 5.48 -8.65
C ASN A 364 20.26 6.99 -8.40
N PHE A 365 19.57 7.46 -7.36
CA PHE A 365 19.64 8.84 -6.91
C PHE A 365 21.08 9.27 -6.63
N GLN A 366 21.84 8.47 -5.86
CA GLN A 366 23.23 8.77 -5.54
C GLN A 366 24.10 8.87 -6.81
N LYS A 367 23.96 7.94 -7.76
CA LYS A 367 24.66 8.00 -9.05
C LYS A 367 24.37 9.30 -9.80
N LEU A 368 23.12 9.78 -9.79
CA LEU A 368 22.77 11.02 -10.48
C LEU A 368 23.32 12.26 -9.77
N ILE A 369 23.35 12.25 -8.42
CA ILE A 369 24.02 13.30 -7.65
C ILE A 369 25.51 13.35 -8.00
N ASP A 370 26.18 12.19 -8.04
CA ASP A 370 27.60 12.11 -8.40
C ASP A 370 27.85 12.64 -9.82
N LEU A 371 26.98 12.30 -10.79
CA LEU A 371 27.04 12.86 -12.15
C LEU A 371 26.87 14.39 -12.18
N ASN A 372 26.02 14.95 -11.32
CA ASN A 372 25.86 16.39 -11.21
C ASN A 372 27.06 17.06 -10.54
N ILE A 373 27.63 16.44 -9.50
CA ILE A 373 28.89 16.88 -8.87
C ILE A 373 30.01 16.89 -9.90
N ASP A 374 30.15 15.83 -10.71
CA ASP A 374 31.14 15.76 -11.77
C ASP A 374 30.89 16.81 -12.85
N SER A 375 29.63 17.10 -13.17
CA SER A 375 29.28 18.19 -14.08
C SER A 375 29.76 19.55 -13.56
N ILE A 376 29.58 19.82 -12.26
CA ILE A 376 30.03 21.04 -11.58
C ILE A 376 31.57 21.12 -11.56
N LYS A 377 32.27 20.00 -11.34
CA LYS A 377 33.74 19.96 -11.33
C LYS A 377 34.35 20.19 -12.71
N ASN A 378 33.74 19.64 -13.76
CA ASN A 378 34.26 19.65 -15.14
C ASN A 378 33.98 20.96 -15.90
N ILE A 379 33.75 22.06 -15.19
CA ILE A 379 33.53 23.36 -15.81
C ILE A 379 34.81 23.80 -16.51
N SER A 380 34.70 23.96 -17.83
CA SER A 380 35.80 24.47 -18.64
C SER A 380 36.05 25.94 -18.30
N LEU A 381 37.12 26.16 -17.55
CA LEU A 381 37.66 27.44 -17.16
C LEU A 381 38.01 28.36 -18.35
N SER A 382 38.02 27.85 -19.58
CA SER A 382 38.25 28.61 -20.81
C SER A 382 36.99 29.28 -21.38
N LYS A 383 35.78 28.77 -21.06
CA LYS A 383 34.51 29.31 -21.58
C LYS A 383 34.14 30.67 -20.95
N PHE A 384 34.62 30.96 -19.75
CA PHE A 384 34.44 32.27 -19.09
C PHE A 384 35.13 33.44 -19.81
N TYR A 385 36.02 33.16 -20.76
CA TYR A 385 36.79 34.17 -21.48
C TYR A 385 36.37 34.36 -22.94
N MET A 386 35.48 33.51 -23.47
CA MET A 386 35.10 33.52 -24.90
C MET A 386 33.92 34.44 -25.24
N ASN A 387 33.15 34.91 -24.25
CA ASN A 387 32.06 35.88 -24.48
C ASN A 387 32.52 37.36 -24.53
N GLY A 388 33.82 37.59 -24.70
CA GLY A 388 34.40 38.90 -25.03
C GLY A 388 34.65 39.04 -26.53
N GLY A 389 33.67 38.75 -27.37
CA GLY A 389 33.74 39.00 -28.81
C GLY A 389 33.39 40.46 -29.13
N GLY A 390 34.36 41.38 -28.98
CA GLY A 390 34.16 42.79 -29.33
C GLY A 390 35.46 43.58 -29.23
N SER A 391 36.05 43.83 -30.40
CA SER A 391 37.25 44.61 -30.70
C SER A 391 37.48 45.85 -29.84
N GLY A 392 38.75 46.06 -29.46
CA GLY A 392 39.33 47.38 -29.25
C GLY A 392 38.86 48.17 -28.02
N ASP A 393 39.82 48.41 -27.14
CA ASP A 393 39.82 49.48 -26.12
C ASP A 393 39.24 49.15 -24.73
N GLY A 394 40.14 49.14 -23.73
CA GLY A 394 39.89 49.65 -22.37
C GLY A 394 38.83 49.07 -21.43
N GLY A 395 38.01 48.08 -21.80
CA GLY A 395 36.91 47.58 -20.95
C GLY A 395 37.27 46.37 -20.08
N GLY A 396 37.48 46.56 -18.78
CA GLY A 396 37.80 45.49 -17.83
C GLY A 396 36.73 44.39 -17.76
N ASN A 397 37.17 43.13 -17.83
CA ASN A 397 36.37 41.92 -17.67
C ASN A 397 35.38 42.02 -16.48
N ASN A 398 34.07 41.93 -16.73
CA ASN A 398 33.01 41.85 -15.71
C ASN A 398 32.97 40.45 -15.03
N LEU A 399 34.09 40.03 -14.45
CA LEU A 399 34.26 38.79 -13.67
C LEU A 399 33.65 38.86 -12.25
N VAL A 400 32.86 39.90 -11.96
CA VAL A 400 32.25 40.14 -10.64
C VAL A 400 30.77 39.73 -10.62
N ILE A 401 30.16 39.52 -11.80
CA ILE A 401 28.75 39.15 -11.92
C ILE A 401 28.57 37.66 -11.52
N PRO A 402 27.46 37.28 -10.86
CA PRO A 402 27.15 35.88 -10.59
C PRO A 402 27.14 35.04 -11.86
N ILE A 403 27.70 33.84 -11.78
CA ILE A 403 27.78 32.93 -12.92
C ILE A 403 26.41 32.27 -13.15
N LYS A 404 26.06 31.98 -14.42
CA LYS A 404 24.85 31.20 -14.77
C LYS A 404 24.75 29.86 -14.01
N LEU A 405 25.88 29.20 -13.81
CA LEU A 405 26.04 28.03 -12.94
C LEU A 405 25.49 28.28 -11.53
N THR A 406 25.80 29.43 -10.92
CA THR A 406 25.33 29.80 -9.59
C THR A 406 23.82 29.89 -9.57
N GLN A 407 23.21 30.53 -10.58
CA GLN A 407 21.75 30.56 -10.70
C GLN A 407 21.14 29.16 -10.84
N THR A 408 21.68 28.30 -11.71
CA THR A 408 21.18 26.93 -11.88
C THR A 408 21.39 26.07 -10.63
N PHE A 409 22.50 26.27 -9.92
CA PHE A 409 22.79 25.58 -8.67
C PHE A 409 21.84 26.02 -7.56
N SER A 410 21.58 27.32 -7.41
CA SER A 410 20.63 27.84 -6.43
C SER A 410 19.24 27.24 -6.60
N ILE A 411 18.71 27.25 -7.83
CA ILE A 411 17.38 26.70 -8.12
C ILE A 411 17.36 25.18 -7.91
N PHE A 412 18.43 24.48 -8.30
CA PHE A 412 18.54 23.04 -8.07
C PHE A 412 18.57 22.69 -6.57
N LEU A 413 19.34 23.44 -5.78
CA LEU A 413 19.43 23.31 -4.33
C LEU A 413 18.09 23.62 -3.66
N GLU A 414 17.42 24.70 -4.08
CA GLU A 414 16.09 25.10 -3.63
C GLU A 414 15.08 23.96 -3.81
N ASN A 415 15.06 23.32 -4.98
CA ASN A 415 14.18 22.20 -5.27
C ASN A 415 14.48 20.95 -4.43
N LEU A 416 15.76 20.65 -4.18
CA LEU A 416 16.13 19.55 -3.26
C LEU A 416 15.67 19.84 -1.83
N LEU A 417 15.82 21.09 -1.37
CA LEU A 417 15.37 21.52 -0.05
C LEU A 417 13.85 21.48 0.08
N LYS A 418 13.08 21.86 -0.95
CA LYS A 418 11.62 21.73 -0.94
C LYS A 418 11.13 20.30 -0.70
N LEU A 419 11.87 19.29 -1.18
CA LEU A 419 11.54 17.89 -0.98
C LEU A 419 11.93 17.32 0.40
N THR A 420 12.60 18.10 1.25
CA THR A 420 12.89 17.72 2.64
C THR A 420 11.68 17.88 3.58
N TYR A 421 10.58 18.46 3.10
CA TYR A 421 9.41 18.91 3.87
C TYR A 421 8.80 17.86 4.82
N ASN A 422 8.87 16.56 4.49
CA ASN A 422 8.24 15.48 5.28
C ASN A 422 9.21 14.66 6.18
N ASN A 423 10.46 15.09 6.36
CA ASN A 423 11.46 14.36 7.17
C ASN A 423 11.22 14.45 8.70
N ASN A 424 9.98 14.27 9.16
CA ASN A 424 9.64 14.16 10.58
C ASN A 424 9.83 12.72 11.12
N SER A 425 10.32 11.79 10.30
CA SER A 425 10.71 10.47 10.77
C SER A 425 11.94 10.57 11.69
N ILE A 426 11.92 9.80 12.77
CA ILE A 426 12.93 9.65 13.85
C ILE A 426 14.39 9.47 13.35
N SER A 427 14.61 9.22 12.07
CA SER A 427 15.92 9.24 11.38
C SER A 427 16.59 10.62 11.31
N SER A 428 15.86 11.72 11.58
CA SER A 428 16.36 13.10 11.53
C SER A 428 17.38 13.45 12.62
N ILE A 429 17.50 12.63 13.68
CA ILE A 429 18.38 12.93 14.83
C ILE A 429 19.84 12.52 14.59
N ASN A 430 20.12 11.60 13.64
CA ASN A 430 21.41 10.90 13.59
C ASN A 430 22.33 11.23 12.41
N ASN A 431 22.12 12.32 11.65
CA ASN A 431 22.96 12.68 10.48
C ASN A 431 23.09 11.56 9.41
N SER A 432 22.19 10.58 9.42
CA SER A 432 22.27 9.38 8.57
C SER A 432 21.37 9.43 7.34
N ASP A 433 20.69 10.54 7.10
CA ASP A 433 19.84 10.68 5.91
C ASP A 433 20.74 10.84 4.66
N PRO A 434 20.68 9.90 3.69
CA PRO A 434 21.46 9.98 2.46
C PRO A 434 21.21 11.28 1.69
N LEU A 435 20.01 11.87 1.78
CA LEU A 435 19.70 13.13 1.12
C LEU A 435 20.49 14.30 1.72
N ILE A 436 20.54 14.40 3.05
CA ILE A 436 21.29 15.47 3.73
C ILE A 436 22.78 15.39 3.36
N ASN A 437 23.34 14.18 3.36
CA ASN A 437 24.72 13.96 2.93
C ASN A 437 24.96 14.35 1.47
N SER A 438 24.02 14.03 0.58
CA SER A 438 24.07 14.41 -0.83
C SER A 438 24.04 15.94 -1.03
N ILE A 439 23.19 16.66 -0.26
CA ILE A 439 23.08 18.12 -0.29
C ILE A 439 24.38 18.76 0.21
N ASN A 440 24.89 18.32 1.36
CA ASN A 440 26.14 18.84 1.92
C ASN A 440 27.32 18.62 0.96
N ASN A 441 27.40 17.43 0.34
CA ASN A 441 28.42 17.13 -0.66
C ASN A 441 28.30 18.04 -1.89
N LEU A 442 27.08 18.32 -2.36
CA LEU A 442 26.85 19.25 -3.47
C LEU A 442 27.31 20.67 -3.13
N ILE A 443 26.92 21.19 -1.96
CA ILE A 443 27.31 22.52 -1.46
C ILE A 443 28.84 22.64 -1.39
N LEU A 444 29.50 21.69 -0.73
CA LEU A 444 30.97 21.68 -0.59
C LEU A 444 31.68 21.67 -1.95
N ASN A 445 31.25 20.82 -2.88
CA ASN A 445 31.88 20.74 -4.20
C ASN A 445 31.64 22.01 -5.02
N PHE A 446 30.48 22.64 -4.88
CA PHE A 446 30.17 23.91 -5.53
C PHE A 446 31.04 25.05 -4.98
N GLU A 447 31.21 25.17 -3.66
CA GLU A 447 32.12 26.13 -3.02
C GLU A 447 33.57 25.94 -3.45
N ILE A 448 34.05 24.69 -3.54
CA ILE A 448 35.39 24.38 -4.04
C ILE A 448 35.56 24.87 -5.49
N VAL A 449 34.51 24.78 -6.31
CA VAL A 449 34.56 25.27 -7.70
C VAL A 449 34.52 26.80 -7.76
N LEU A 450 33.64 27.45 -7.00
CA LEU A 450 33.62 28.92 -6.92
C LEU A 450 34.94 29.50 -6.41
N THR A 451 35.55 28.89 -5.40
CA THR A 451 36.86 29.32 -4.88
C THR A 451 37.99 29.10 -5.88
N LYS A 452 37.93 28.03 -6.70
CA LYS A 452 38.87 27.83 -7.83
C LYS A 452 38.70 28.89 -8.91
N ILE A 453 37.47 29.27 -9.23
CA ILE A 453 37.17 30.32 -10.22
C ILE A 453 37.61 31.69 -9.68
N SER A 454 37.34 31.98 -8.40
CA SER A 454 37.68 33.28 -7.79
C SER A 454 39.18 33.54 -7.71
N LYS A 455 40.02 32.49 -7.60
CA LYS A 455 41.50 32.61 -7.65
C LYS A 455 42.03 33.21 -8.96
N LYS A 456 41.22 33.25 -10.03
CA LYS A 456 41.59 33.91 -11.29
C LYS A 456 41.38 35.43 -11.25
N ASN A 457 40.62 35.93 -10.28
CA ASN A 457 40.44 37.36 -10.03
C ASN A 457 41.51 37.85 -9.04
N GLN A 458 42.00 39.08 -9.24
CA GLN A 458 43.02 39.69 -8.38
C GLN A 458 42.39 40.74 -7.43
N GLY A 459 42.91 40.82 -6.20
CA GLY A 459 42.52 41.81 -5.19
C GLY A 459 41.04 41.74 -4.78
N ASN A 460 40.45 42.89 -4.43
CA ASN A 460 39.06 43.02 -3.95
C ASN A 460 38.01 42.45 -4.92
N LYS A 461 38.33 42.30 -6.21
CA LYS A 461 37.44 41.68 -7.20
C LYS A 461 37.19 40.19 -6.93
N LYS A 462 38.09 39.52 -6.20
CA LYS A 462 37.92 38.12 -5.79
C LYS A 462 36.83 37.98 -4.74
N GLU A 463 36.90 38.79 -3.70
CA GLU A 463 35.95 38.79 -2.59
C GLU A 463 34.59 39.32 -3.06
N LEU A 464 34.56 40.38 -3.88
CA LEU A 464 33.32 40.91 -4.46
C LEU A 464 32.62 39.90 -5.39
N PHE A 465 33.39 39.09 -6.14
CA PHE A 465 32.83 37.99 -6.93
C PHE A 465 32.21 36.90 -6.05
N LEU A 466 32.88 36.48 -4.98
CA LEU A 466 32.33 35.47 -4.06
C LEU A 466 31.09 36.00 -3.35
N TYR A 467 31.12 37.25 -2.87
CA TYR A 467 29.98 37.93 -2.28
C TYR A 467 28.77 37.91 -3.21
N ASN A 468 28.92 38.36 -4.46
CA ASN A 468 27.80 38.41 -5.41
C ASN A 468 27.21 37.04 -5.70
N ASN A 469 28.04 35.99 -5.81
CA ASN A 469 27.55 34.63 -6.05
C ASN A 469 26.82 34.05 -4.82
N TYR A 470 27.37 34.20 -3.61
CA TYR A 470 26.71 33.72 -2.39
C TYR A 470 25.45 34.54 -2.07
N PHE A 471 25.46 35.84 -2.36
CA PHE A 471 24.29 36.70 -2.21
C PHE A 471 23.15 36.20 -3.09
N LEU A 472 23.41 35.87 -4.36
CA LEU A 472 22.40 35.29 -5.25
C LEU A 472 21.81 34.00 -4.69
N ILE A 473 22.64 33.09 -4.17
CA ILE A 473 22.16 31.84 -3.54
C ILE A 473 21.28 32.16 -2.33
N SER A 474 21.75 33.04 -1.44
CA SER A 474 21.00 33.43 -0.24
C SER A 474 19.65 34.06 -0.61
N THR A 475 19.59 34.92 -1.62
CA THR A 475 18.32 35.53 -2.08
C THR A 475 17.32 34.49 -2.55
N ILE A 476 17.73 33.52 -3.37
CA ILE A 476 16.86 32.47 -3.88
C ILE A 476 16.42 31.52 -2.74
N LEU A 477 17.34 31.16 -1.85
CA LEU A 477 17.00 30.30 -0.71
C LEU A 477 16.04 30.97 0.27
N ASN A 478 16.10 32.29 0.43
CA ASN A 478 15.19 33.04 1.30
C ASN A 478 13.74 33.03 0.82
N GLU A 479 13.49 32.77 -0.47
CA GLU A 479 12.12 32.60 -1.03
C GLU A 479 11.45 31.28 -0.60
N ILE A 480 12.17 30.38 0.07
CA ILE A 480 11.63 29.09 0.54
C ILE A 480 10.81 29.29 1.83
N ASP A 481 9.49 29.22 1.73
CA ASP A 481 8.54 29.29 2.87
C ASP A 481 8.31 27.92 3.55
N ILE A 482 9.39 27.17 3.84
CA ILE A 482 9.30 25.86 4.51
C ILE A 482 10.00 25.90 5.86
N ASN A 483 9.25 25.58 6.92
CA ASN A 483 9.78 25.42 8.28
C ASN A 483 10.40 24.04 8.44
N ASN A 484 11.71 23.94 8.20
CA ASN A 484 12.49 22.72 8.43
C ASN A 484 13.89 23.10 8.95
N GLU A 485 14.36 22.43 9.99
CA GLU A 485 15.67 22.66 10.61
C GLU A 485 16.82 22.58 9.58
N ILE A 486 16.70 21.71 8.58
CA ILE A 486 17.70 21.54 7.52
C ILE A 486 17.72 22.77 6.58
N VAL A 487 16.55 23.29 6.23
CA VAL A 487 16.40 24.49 5.41
C VAL A 487 16.97 25.69 6.16
N ASP A 488 16.70 25.81 7.46
CA ASP A 488 17.22 26.90 8.28
C ASP A 488 18.74 26.83 8.45
N LYS A 489 19.30 25.61 8.63
CA LYS A 489 20.76 25.41 8.68
C LYS A 489 21.45 25.81 7.37
N THR A 490 20.88 25.42 6.22
CA THR A 490 21.45 25.75 4.91
C THR A 490 21.30 27.24 4.57
N LYS A 491 20.18 27.88 4.93
CA LYS A 491 20.01 29.34 4.84
C LYS A 491 21.05 30.08 5.67
N LYS A 492 21.24 29.70 6.93
CA LYS A 492 22.25 30.30 7.83
C LYS A 492 23.66 30.17 7.27
N HIS A 493 24.03 28.99 6.77
CA HIS A 493 25.34 28.75 6.16
C HIS A 493 25.66 29.73 5.03
N PHE A 494 24.74 29.95 4.08
CA PHE A 494 24.97 30.92 3.00
C PHE A 494 24.93 32.38 3.47
N ILE A 495 24.13 32.72 4.49
CA ILE A 495 24.15 34.06 5.11
C ILE A 495 25.51 34.33 5.78
N ASP A 496 26.07 33.36 6.49
CA ASP A 496 27.38 33.46 7.12
C ASP A 496 28.48 33.64 6.06
N LEU A 497 28.39 32.95 4.92
CA LEU A 497 29.30 33.15 3.80
C LEU A 497 29.16 34.55 3.18
N VAL A 498 27.94 35.08 3.04
CA VAL A 498 27.72 36.46 2.55
C VAL A 498 28.35 37.46 3.51
N ASN A 499 28.16 37.30 4.81
CA ASN A 499 28.74 38.17 5.84
C ASN A 499 30.28 38.11 5.84
N ALA A 500 30.85 36.92 5.61
CA ALA A 500 32.30 36.73 5.58
C ALA A 500 33.00 37.43 4.39
N TYR A 501 32.29 37.66 3.28
CA TYR A 501 32.82 38.32 2.08
C TYR A 501 32.27 39.74 1.86
N ASN A 502 31.57 40.31 2.84
CA ASN A 502 31.08 41.67 2.80
C ASN A 502 32.25 42.64 3.08
N ILE A 503 32.76 43.31 2.04
CA ILE A 503 33.91 44.24 2.09
C ILE A 503 33.44 45.67 2.26
#